data_AF-A0A0N1IQG4-F1
#
_entry.id   AF-A0A0N1IQG4-F1
#
_cell.length_a   1.000
_cell.length_b   1.000
_cell.length_c   1.000
_cell.angle_alpha   90.00
_cell.angle_beta   90.00
_cell.angle_gamma   90.00
#
_symmetry.space_group_name_H-M   'P 1'
#
loop_
_entity.id
_entity.type
_entity.pdbx_description
1 polymer ?
#
loop_
_entity_poly.entity_id
_entity_poly.type
_entity_poly.pdbx_seq_one_letter_code
_entity_poly.pdbx_strand_id
1 'polypeptide(L)'
;MWSLGCVVAELFLGWPLYPGSSEYDQIRYISQTQGLPTEHMLNSASKTAKFFYRDVDSTYPFWRLKTPEEHELETGIKSKEARKYIFNCLDDIGQVNVPTDLEGGQLLAEKADRREFIDLLKKMLTMDQVN
;
A
#
# COMPACT_ATOMS: atom_id res chain seq x y z
N MET A 1 -9.72 6.22 -9.92
CA MET A 1 -10.20 5.14 -9.03
C MET A 1 -9.43 5.05 -7.73
N TRP A 2 -8.09 5.11 -7.75
CA TRP A 2 -7.22 5.02 -6.56
C TRP A 2 -7.69 5.79 -5.30
N SER A 3 -7.93 7.10 -5.41
CA SER A 3 -8.32 7.93 -4.27
C SER A 3 -9.62 7.46 -3.60
N LEU A 4 -10.58 6.95 -4.38
CA LEU A 4 -11.82 6.38 -3.83
C LEU A 4 -11.52 5.10 -3.05
N GLY A 5 -10.62 4.26 -3.53
CA GLY A 5 -10.15 3.08 -2.79
C GLY A 5 -9.54 3.46 -1.44
N CYS A 6 -8.69 4.49 -1.39
CA CYS A 6 -8.14 4.99 -0.13
C CYS A 6 -9.23 5.50 0.83
N VAL A 7 -10.21 6.26 0.32
CA VAL A 7 -11.33 6.79 1.13
C VAL A 7 -12.17 5.66 1.69
N VAL A 8 -12.53 4.67 0.87
CA VAL A 8 -13.35 3.53 1.28
C VAL A 8 -12.61 2.66 2.30
N ALA A 9 -11.30 2.44 2.13
CA ALA A 9 -10.47 1.78 3.14
C ALA A 9 -10.39 2.58 4.45
N GLU A 10 -10.27 3.91 4.38
CA GLU A 10 -10.25 4.77 5.57
C GLU A 10 -11.56 4.68 6.35
N LEU A 11 -12.71 4.68 5.67
CA LEU A 11 -14.01 4.49 6.31
C LEU A 11 -14.12 3.13 7.01
N PHE A 12 -13.58 2.08 6.40
CA PHE A 12 -13.56 0.73 6.99
C PHE A 12 -12.62 0.63 8.22
N LEU A 13 -11.45 1.27 8.15
CA LEU A 13 -10.42 1.21 9.20
C LEU A 13 -10.63 2.22 10.33
N GLY A 14 -11.36 3.31 10.06
CA GLY A 14 -11.44 4.50 10.92
C GLY A 14 -10.11 5.27 11.02
N TRP A 15 -9.18 5.03 10.09
CA TRP A 15 -7.88 5.70 9.99
C TRP A 15 -7.38 5.64 8.54
N PRO A 16 -6.67 6.65 8.01
CA PRO A 16 -6.19 6.61 6.63
C PRO A 16 -5.31 5.39 6.36
N LEU A 17 -5.54 4.71 5.23
CA LEU A 17 -4.77 3.50 4.84
C LEU A 17 -3.28 3.82 4.61
N TYR A 18 -2.99 4.94 3.94
CA TYR A 18 -1.64 5.38 3.64
C TYR A 18 -1.43 6.86 4.04
N PRO A 19 -1.21 7.16 5.34
CA PRO A 19 -1.04 8.51 5.87
C PRO A 19 0.40 9.03 5.71
N GLY A 20 0.92 9.09 4.48
CA GLY A 20 2.29 9.55 4.23
C GLY A 20 2.51 11.01 4.61
N SER A 21 3.54 11.31 5.41
CA SER A 21 3.94 12.69 5.75
C SER A 21 4.81 13.35 4.67
N SER A 22 5.28 12.57 3.71
CA SER A 22 6.10 12.98 2.56
C SER A 22 5.76 12.10 1.35
N GLU A 23 6.14 12.52 0.13
CA GLU A 23 5.98 11.67 -1.07
C GLU A 23 6.70 10.31 -0.91
N TYR A 24 7.84 10.29 -0.23
CA TYR A 24 8.60 9.07 0.06
C TYR A 24 7.86 8.16 1.04
N ASP A 25 7.34 8.69 2.16
CA ASP A 25 6.55 7.89 3.10
C ASP A 25 5.31 7.31 2.41
N GLN A 26 4.67 8.10 1.54
CA GLN A 26 3.49 7.67 0.80
C GLN A 26 3.80 6.44 -0.07
N ILE A 27 4.83 6.51 -0.91
CA ILE A 27 5.17 5.38 -1.80
C ILE A 27 5.76 4.20 -1.01
N ARG A 28 6.45 4.45 0.11
CA ARG A 28 6.95 3.41 1.01
C ARG A 28 5.81 2.62 1.64
N TYR A 29 4.78 3.29 2.13
CA TYR A 29 3.62 2.63 2.73
C TYR A 29 2.85 1.80 1.69
N ILE A 30 2.63 2.36 0.50
CA ILE A 30 2.00 1.61 -0.61
C ILE A 30 2.84 0.38 -0.95
N SER A 31 4.16 0.54 -1.10
CA SER A 31 5.05 -0.55 -1.51
C SER A 31 5.14 -1.67 -0.47
N GLN A 32 5.06 -1.35 0.81
CA GLN A 32 5.08 -2.35 1.89
C GLN A 32 3.81 -3.20 1.93
N THR A 33 2.65 -2.62 1.58
CA THR A 33 1.36 -3.33 1.61
C THR A 33 0.99 -3.96 0.28
N GLN A 34 1.46 -3.42 -0.86
CA GLN A 34 1.04 -3.87 -2.19
C GLN A 34 2.18 -4.39 -3.06
N GLY A 35 3.42 -4.39 -2.55
CA GLY A 35 4.61 -4.63 -3.36
C GLY A 35 5.05 -3.38 -4.15
N LEU A 36 6.22 -3.46 -4.77
CA LEU A 36 6.75 -2.35 -5.58
C LEU A 36 5.90 -2.15 -6.85
N PRO A 37 5.83 -0.91 -7.39
CA PRO A 37 5.32 -0.70 -8.74
C PRO A 37 6.08 -1.56 -9.75
N THR A 38 5.42 -1.94 -10.86
CA THR A 38 6.04 -2.81 -11.87
C THR A 38 7.26 -2.16 -12.51
N GLU A 39 8.17 -2.98 -13.04
CA GLU A 39 9.41 -2.49 -13.64
C GLU A 39 9.17 -1.47 -14.76
N HIS A 40 8.16 -1.72 -15.61
CA HIS A 40 7.76 -0.80 -16.68
C HIS A 40 7.32 0.57 -16.14
N MET A 41 6.53 0.60 -15.05
CA MET A 41 6.13 1.85 -14.40
C MET A 41 7.34 2.60 -13.85
N LEU A 42 8.25 1.89 -13.17
CA LEU A 42 9.46 2.48 -12.59
C LEU A 42 10.41 3.00 -13.68
N ASN A 43 10.57 2.27 -14.79
CA ASN A 43 11.40 2.67 -15.92
C ASN A 43 10.83 3.89 -16.67
N SER A 44 9.50 4.09 -16.66
CA SER A 44 8.83 5.17 -17.40
C SER A 44 8.57 6.43 -16.55
N ALA A 45 8.54 6.31 -15.23
CA ALA A 45 8.17 7.42 -14.34
C ALA A 45 9.32 8.43 -14.13
N SER A 46 9.00 9.72 -14.22
CA SER A 46 9.97 10.82 -14.11
C SER A 46 10.53 11.04 -12.71
N LYS A 47 9.86 10.54 -11.67
CA LYS A 47 10.26 10.69 -10.26
C LYS A 47 10.90 9.43 -9.66
N THR A 48 11.08 8.34 -10.42
CA THR A 48 11.55 7.05 -9.87
C THR A 48 12.83 7.20 -9.06
N ALA A 49 13.84 7.89 -9.59
CA ALA A 49 15.14 8.08 -8.93
C ALA A 49 15.08 8.85 -7.59
N LYS A 50 13.96 9.53 -7.30
CA LYS A 50 13.76 10.19 -5.99
C LYS A 50 13.52 9.19 -4.86
N PHE A 51 12.86 8.07 -5.16
CA PHE A 51 12.37 7.14 -4.14
C PHE A 51 12.97 5.74 -4.27
N PHE A 52 13.43 5.37 -5.47
CA PHE A 52 13.96 4.06 -5.78
C PHE A 52 15.43 4.17 -6.22
N TYR A 53 16.17 3.12 -5.92
CA TYR A 53 17.53 2.88 -6.37
C TYR A 53 17.51 1.74 -7.38
N ARG A 54 18.25 1.88 -8.49
CA ARG A 54 18.48 0.78 -9.43
C ARG A 54 19.79 0.12 -9.04
N ASP A 55 19.70 -1.11 -8.56
CA ASP A 55 20.88 -1.93 -8.32
C ASP A 55 21.44 -2.37 -9.68
N VAL A 56 22.59 -1.82 -10.05
CA VAL A 56 23.28 -2.11 -11.31
C VAL A 56 24.47 -3.07 -11.12
N ASP A 57 24.85 -3.33 -9.88
CA ASP A 57 25.99 -4.19 -9.54
C ASP A 57 25.60 -5.67 -9.46
N SER A 58 24.30 -5.95 -9.31
CA SER A 58 23.71 -7.29 -9.41
C SER A 58 23.79 -7.86 -10.83
N THR A 59 23.98 -9.18 -10.94
CA THR A 59 23.89 -9.94 -12.20
C THR A 59 22.60 -9.65 -12.98
N TYR A 60 21.52 -9.33 -12.27
CA TYR A 60 20.26 -8.89 -12.84
C TYR A 60 19.89 -7.55 -12.21
N PRO A 61 19.98 -6.43 -12.95
CA PRO A 61 19.63 -5.13 -12.41
C PRO A 61 18.16 -5.07 -12.00
N PHE A 62 17.87 -4.54 -10.81
CA PHE A 62 16.50 -4.42 -10.32
C PHE A 62 16.28 -3.10 -9.57
N TRP A 63 15.03 -2.66 -9.55
CA TRP A 63 14.62 -1.53 -8.74
C TRP A 63 14.34 -1.99 -7.31
N ARG A 64 14.86 -1.24 -6.35
CA ARG A 64 14.48 -1.33 -4.94
C ARG A 64 14.06 0.03 -4.43
N LEU A 65 13.14 0.04 -3.46
CA LEU A 65 12.88 1.27 -2.71
C LEU A 65 14.16 1.64 -1.92
N LYS A 66 14.47 2.92 -1.84
CA LYS A 66 15.51 3.41 -0.93
C LYS A 66 15.14 3.07 0.50
N THR A 67 16.12 2.91 1.38
CA THR A 67 15.84 2.82 2.82
C THR A 67 15.52 4.23 3.37
N PRO A 68 14.82 4.33 4.52
CA PRO A 68 14.59 5.63 5.16
C PRO A 68 15.87 6.43 5.37
N GLU A 69 16.98 5.76 5.72
CA GLU A 69 18.28 6.36 5.97
C GLU A 69 18.92 6.88 4.67
N GLU A 70 18.86 6.10 3.58
CA GLU A 70 19.34 6.55 2.25
C GLU A 70 18.58 7.80 1.77
N HIS A 71 17.25 7.78 1.89
CA HIS A 71 16.42 8.92 1.50
C HIS A 71 16.68 10.14 2.39
N GLU A 72 16.81 9.96 3.70
CA GLU A 72 17.14 11.04 4.63
C GLU A 72 18.51 11.65 4.31
N LEU A 73 19.53 10.84 4.01
CA LEU A 73 20.86 11.32 3.66
C LEU A 73 20.85 12.20 2.40
N GLU A 74 20.06 11.85 1.40
CA GLU A 74 19.98 12.60 0.14
C GLU A 74 19.13 13.88 0.23
N THR A 75 18.06 13.86 1.05
CA THR A 75 17.03 14.91 1.02
C THR A 75 16.95 15.75 2.30
N GLY A 76 17.54 15.27 3.40
CA GLY A 76 17.36 15.81 4.74
C GLY A 76 15.98 15.57 5.36
N ILE A 77 15.09 14.85 4.66
CA ILE A 77 13.71 14.60 5.13
C ILE A 77 13.68 13.30 5.93
N LYS A 78 13.42 13.42 7.25
CA LYS A 78 13.18 12.29 8.13
C LYS A 78 11.85 11.61 7.85
N SER A 79 11.90 10.29 7.65
CA SER A 79 10.71 9.45 7.54
C SER A 79 9.98 9.35 8.87
N LYS A 80 8.65 9.21 8.82
CA LYS A 80 7.82 8.99 10.01
C LYS A 80 7.01 7.71 9.87
N GLU A 81 6.52 7.19 10.99
CA GLU A 81 5.49 6.15 11.00
C GLU A 81 4.18 6.77 11.50
N ALA A 82 3.22 6.94 10.59
CA ALA A 82 1.93 7.54 10.87
C ALA A 82 0.76 6.55 10.71
N ARG A 83 1.05 5.30 10.34
CA ARG A 83 0.03 4.26 10.23
C ARG A 83 -0.37 3.74 11.60
N LYS A 84 -1.68 3.69 11.82
CA LYS A 84 -2.26 2.90 12.91
C LYS A 84 -2.21 1.39 12.62
N TYR A 85 -2.32 1.02 11.35
CA TYR A 85 -2.31 -0.37 10.88
C TYR A 85 -1.21 -0.58 9.84
N ILE A 86 -0.37 -1.59 10.05
CA ILE A 86 0.68 -1.98 9.11
C ILE A 86 0.32 -3.36 8.57
N PHE A 87 -0.10 -3.41 7.30
CA PHE A 87 -0.52 -4.63 6.60
C PHE A 87 0.58 -5.13 5.68
N ASN A 88 0.72 -6.46 5.60
CA ASN A 88 1.61 -7.11 4.62
C ASN A 88 0.96 -7.21 3.25
N CYS A 89 -0.38 -7.27 3.21
CA CYS A 89 -1.17 -7.30 1.99
C CYS A 89 -2.55 -6.67 2.20
N LEU A 90 -3.25 -6.32 1.12
CA LEU A 90 -4.62 -5.80 1.21
C LEU A 90 -5.63 -6.82 1.80
N ASP A 91 -5.35 -8.12 1.76
CA ASP A 91 -6.23 -9.13 2.37
C ASP A 91 -6.30 -9.01 3.90
N ASP A 92 -5.22 -8.53 4.52
CA ASP A 92 -5.14 -8.39 5.98
C ASP A 92 -6.17 -7.37 6.51
N ILE A 93 -6.59 -6.41 5.69
CA ILE A 93 -7.64 -5.43 6.03
C ILE A 93 -8.94 -6.15 6.39
N GLY A 94 -9.27 -7.24 5.68
CA GLY A 94 -10.49 -8.01 5.90
C GLY A 94 -10.59 -8.69 7.27
N GLN A 95 -9.50 -8.71 8.05
CA GLN A 95 -9.46 -9.28 9.40
C GLN A 95 -9.57 -8.22 10.51
N VAL A 96 -9.61 -6.93 10.16
CA VAL A 96 -9.66 -5.85 11.15
C VAL A 96 -11.08 -5.69 11.70
N ASN A 97 -11.22 -5.62 13.03
CA ASN A 97 -12.49 -5.38 13.73
C ASN A 97 -13.61 -6.36 13.33
N VAL A 98 -13.31 -7.64 13.12
CA VAL A 98 -14.34 -8.65 12.83
C VAL A 98 -15.25 -8.82 14.06
N PRO A 99 -16.58 -8.65 13.93
CA PRO A 99 -17.51 -8.87 15.05
C PRO A 99 -17.41 -10.30 15.60
N THR A 100 -17.34 -10.43 16.92
CA THR A 100 -17.21 -11.74 17.60
C THR A 100 -18.53 -12.28 18.13
N ASP A 101 -19.57 -11.46 18.13
CA ASP A 101 -20.91 -11.72 18.64
C ASP A 101 -21.88 -12.25 17.57
N LEU A 102 -21.46 -12.27 16.30
CA LEU A 102 -22.26 -12.81 15.20
C LEU A 102 -22.15 -14.34 15.13
N GLU A 103 -23.28 -15.00 14.95
CA GLU A 103 -23.38 -16.46 14.84
C GLU A 103 -24.10 -16.91 13.57
N GLY A 104 -23.87 -18.18 13.18
CA GLY A 104 -24.58 -18.85 12.11
C GLY A 104 -24.58 -18.06 10.79
N GLY A 105 -25.78 -17.82 10.24
CA GLY A 105 -25.96 -17.14 8.96
C GLY A 105 -25.47 -15.68 8.94
N GLN A 106 -25.53 -14.97 10.06
CA GLN A 106 -25.08 -13.57 10.14
C GLN A 106 -23.56 -13.48 9.98
N LEU A 107 -22.82 -14.38 10.66
CA LEU A 107 -21.37 -14.47 10.52
C LEU A 107 -20.95 -14.84 9.08
N LEU A 108 -21.72 -15.71 8.41
CA LEU A 108 -21.45 -16.08 7.02
C LEU A 108 -21.67 -14.89 6.07
N ALA A 109 -22.73 -14.11 6.28
CA ALA A 109 -23.00 -12.90 5.50
C ALA A 109 -21.89 -11.86 5.69
N GLU A 110 -21.49 -11.57 6.94
CA GLU A 110 -20.39 -10.64 7.23
C GLU A 110 -19.07 -11.06 6.58
N LYS A 111 -18.75 -12.37 6.61
CA LYS A 111 -17.55 -12.91 5.95
C LYS A 111 -17.61 -12.77 4.43
N ALA A 112 -18.80 -12.87 3.83
CA ALA A 112 -18.99 -12.68 2.40
C ALA A 112 -18.84 -11.21 2.02
N ASP A 113 -19.50 -10.30 2.74
CA ASP A 113 -19.44 -8.85 2.49
C ASP A 113 -18.00 -8.33 2.62
N ARG A 114 -17.27 -8.76 3.65
CA ARG A 114 -15.84 -8.42 3.81
C ARG A 114 -14.99 -8.92 2.66
N ARG A 115 -15.26 -10.12 2.14
CA ARG A 115 -14.50 -10.67 1.01
C ARG A 115 -14.72 -9.84 -0.26
N GLU A 116 -15.98 -9.52 -0.58
CA GLU A 116 -16.33 -8.71 -1.75
C GLU A 116 -15.79 -7.27 -1.61
N PHE A 117 -15.83 -6.71 -0.40
CA PHE A 117 -15.21 -5.43 -0.10
C PHE A 117 -13.70 -5.43 -0.42
N ILE A 118 -12.96 -6.45 0.03
CA ILE A 118 -11.52 -6.55 -0.23
C ILE A 118 -11.22 -6.75 -1.71
N ASP A 119 -12.00 -7.58 -2.41
CA ASP A 119 -11.85 -7.76 -3.86
C ASP A 119 -12.06 -6.44 -4.63
N LEU A 120 -13.11 -5.71 -4.29
CA LEU A 120 -13.38 -4.38 -4.85
C LEU A 120 -12.24 -3.40 -4.52
N LEU A 121 -11.78 -3.39 -3.27
CA LEU A 121 -10.72 -2.49 -2.82
C LEU A 121 -9.41 -2.73 -3.59
N LYS A 122 -9.02 -4.00 -3.81
CA LYS A 122 -7.86 -4.37 -4.62
C LYS A 122 -7.94 -3.84 -6.05
N LYS A 123 -9.12 -3.94 -6.68
CA LYS A 123 -9.37 -3.40 -8.03
C LYS A 123 -9.27 -1.88 -8.05
N MET A 124 -9.76 -1.20 -7.02
CA MET A 124 -9.64 0.27 -6.92
C MET A 124 -8.19 0.74 -6.69
N LEU A 125 -7.41 -0.05 -5.93
CA LEU A 125 -6.03 0.21 -5.55
C LEU A 125 -5.01 -0.50 -6.46
N THR A 126 -5.38 -0.83 -7.69
CA THR A 126 -4.42 -1.36 -8.66
C THR A 126 -3.49 -0.22 -9.11
N MET A 127 -2.17 -0.45 -9.01
CA MET A 127 -1.15 0.56 -9.33
C MET A 127 -1.04 0.80 -10.84
N ASP A 128 -1.00 -0.27 -11.62
CA ASP A 128 -0.99 -0.21 -13.07
C ASP A 128 -2.42 -0.14 -13.60
N GLN A 129 -2.80 0.98 -14.22
CA GLN A 129 -4.15 1.19 -14.76
C GLN A 129 -4.27 0.85 -16.25
N VAL A 130 -3.18 0.38 -16.87
CA VAL A 130 -3.15 0.05 -18.30
C VAL A 130 -3.51 -1.42 -18.55
N ASN A 131 -3.68 -2.22 -17.49
CA ASN A 131 -4.11 -3.62 -17.52
C ASN A 131 -5.42 -3.83 -16.77
#